data_AF-A0A1F8JUT7-F1
#
_entry.id   AF-A0A1F8JUT7-F1
#
_cell.length_a   1.000
_cell.length_b   1.000
_cell.length_c   1.000
_cell.angle_alpha   90.00
_cell.angle_beta   90.00
_cell.angle_gamma   90.00
#
_symmetry.space_group_name_H-M   'P 1'
#
loop_
_entity.id
_entity.type
_entity.pdbx_description
1 polymer ?
#
loop_
_entity_poly.entity_id
_entity_poly.type
_entity_poly.pdbx_seq_one_letter_code
_entity_poly.pdbx_strand_id
1 'polypeptide(L)'
;MDKSNPFAKISFTDIISKYVILQSKVVSQIKFLASSLTSAAPGKFLLVQFSMSQVTQIGESISNMIQQVNTVINNAVRNQSK
;
A
#
# COMPACT_ATOMS: atom_id res chain seq x y z
N MET A 1 -28.32 6.68 -14.17
CA MET A 1 -27.00 6.32 -14.70
C MET A 1 -25.99 7.28 -14.09
N ASP A 2 -25.45 6.92 -12.93
CA ASP A 2 -24.44 7.73 -12.24
C ASP A 2 -23.11 7.59 -12.99
N LYS A 3 -22.66 8.68 -13.58
CA LYS A 3 -21.36 8.80 -14.23
C LYS A 3 -20.33 9.03 -13.13
N SER A 4 -19.97 7.97 -12.41
CA SER A 4 -18.88 8.02 -11.43
C SER A 4 -17.59 8.40 -12.16
N ASN A 5 -17.18 9.66 -12.00
CA ASN A 5 -15.93 10.21 -12.50
C ASN A 5 -14.78 9.24 -12.14
N PRO A 6 -14.00 8.73 -13.10
CA PRO A 6 -12.85 7.88 -12.79
C PRO A 6 -11.78 8.59 -11.94
N PHE A 7 -11.90 9.91 -11.78
CA PHE A 7 -11.12 10.76 -10.87
C PHE A 7 -11.91 11.21 -9.63
N ALA A 8 -12.97 10.50 -9.22
CA ALA A 8 -13.54 10.68 -7.88
C ALA A 8 -12.37 10.63 -6.90
N LYS A 9 -12.05 11.80 -6.32
CA LYS A 9 -10.76 12.08 -5.66
C LYS A 9 -10.43 10.96 -4.68
N ILE A 10 -9.58 10.03 -5.11
CA ILE A 10 -8.94 9.11 -4.18
C ILE A 10 -8.08 9.98 -3.29
N SER A 11 -8.48 10.12 -2.03
CA SER A 11 -7.74 10.89 -1.05
C SER A 11 -6.49 10.12 -0.63
N PHE A 12 -5.47 10.82 -0.15
CA PHE A 12 -4.28 10.18 0.42
C PHE A 12 -4.67 9.20 1.55
N THR A 13 -5.67 9.56 2.36
CA THR A 13 -6.25 8.69 3.40
C THR A 13 -6.88 7.42 2.84
N ASP A 14 -7.52 7.47 1.66
CA ASP A 14 -8.06 6.27 1.01
C ASP A 14 -6.94 5.33 0.54
N ILE A 15 -5.84 5.89 0.01
CA ILE A 15 -4.67 5.12 -0.43
C ILE A 15 -4.04 4.39 0.75
N ILE A 16 -3.78 5.10 1.85
CA ILE A 16 -3.22 4.51 3.08
C ILE A 16 -4.15 3.44 3.65
N SER A 17 -5.46 3.70 3.71
CA SER A 17 -6.43 2.73 4.24
C SER A 17 -6.46 1.45 3.40
N LYS A 18 -6.45 1.56 2.07
CA LYS A 18 -6.39 0.40 1.17
C LYS A 18 -5.07 -0.36 1.30
N TYR A 19 -3.95 0.33 1.49
CA TYR A 19 -2.64 -0.29 1.74
C TYR A 19 -2.64 -1.11 3.03
N VAL A 20 -3.17 -0.56 4.13
CA VAL A 20 -3.27 -1.26 5.42
C VAL A 20 -4.11 -2.54 5.30
N ILE A 21 -5.21 -2.50 4.56
CA ILE A 21 -6.05 -3.68 4.29
C ILE A 21 -5.26 -4.73 3.51
N LEU A 22 -4.56 -4.33 2.45
CA LEU A 22 -3.78 -5.25 1.62
C LEU A 22 -2.64 -5.90 2.43
N GLN A 23 -1.87 -5.10 3.17
CA GLN A 23 -0.80 -5.57 4.04
C GLN A 23 -1.35 -6.56 5.07
N SER A 24 -2.46 -6.24 5.74
CA SER A 24 -3.08 -7.10 6.74
C SER A 24 -3.52 -8.45 6.14
N LYS A 25 -4.05 -8.44 4.92
CA LYS A 25 -4.43 -9.67 4.19
C LYS A 25 -3.23 -10.55 3.91
N VAL A 26 -2.12 -9.98 3.42
CA VAL A 26 -0.90 -10.76 3.13
C VAL A 26 -0.27 -11.30 4.41
N VAL A 27 -0.21 -10.50 5.49
CA VAL A 27 0.27 -10.97 6.80
C VAL A 27 -0.59 -12.12 7.33
N SER A 28 -1.91 -12.06 7.17
CA SER A 28 -2.80 -13.16 7.54
C SER A 28 -2.52 -14.43 6.74
N GLN A 29 -2.31 -14.31 5.42
CA GLN A 29 -1.95 -15.43 4.56
C GLN A 29 -0.60 -16.06 4.95
N ILE A 30 0.40 -15.23 5.31
CA ILE A 30 1.69 -15.71 5.84
C ILE A 30 1.48 -16.48 7.14
N LYS A 31 0.73 -15.92 8.09
CA LYS A 31 0.47 -16.57 9.38
C LYS A 31 -0.23 -17.92 9.19
N PHE A 32 -1.22 -17.99 8.30
CA PHE A 32 -1.91 -19.24 7.96
C PHE A 32 -0.95 -20.26 7.32
N LEU A 33 -0.11 -19.83 6.40
CA LEU A 33 0.86 -20.70 5.74
C LEU A 33 1.94 -21.20 6.72
N ALA A 34 2.45 -20.31 7.58
CA ALA A 34 3.38 -20.64 8.64
C ALA A 34 2.78 -21.65 9.64
N SER A 35 1.49 -21.50 9.98
CA SER A 35 0.79 -22.45 10.85
C SER A 35 0.58 -23.84 10.22
N SER A 36 0.75 -23.96 8.90
CA SER A 36 0.58 -25.20 8.13
C SER A 36 1.88 -25.70 7.47
N LEU A 37 3.05 -25.26 7.99
CA LEU A 37 4.40 -25.48 7.44
C LEU A 37 4.70 -26.93 7.00
N THR A 38 4.11 -27.94 7.63
CA THR A 38 4.32 -29.36 7.31
C THR A 38 3.48 -29.88 6.14
N SER A 39 2.48 -29.13 5.66
CA SER A 39 1.59 -29.55 4.56
C SER A 39 1.32 -28.47 3.50
N ALA A 40 1.97 -27.31 3.62
CA ALA A 40 1.80 -26.18 2.71
C ALA A 40 2.52 -26.44 1.37
N ALA A 41 1.73 -26.57 0.28
CA ALA A 41 2.27 -26.78 -1.06
C ALA A 41 3.20 -25.61 -1.49
N PRO A 42 4.35 -25.88 -2.15
CA PRO A 42 5.29 -24.86 -2.62
C PRO A 42 4.66 -23.71 -3.42
N GLY A 43 3.60 -23.99 -4.18
CA GLY A 43 2.85 -22.98 -4.92
C GLY A 43 2.19 -21.91 -4.03
N LYS A 44 1.74 -22.26 -2.82
CA LYS A 44 1.18 -21.29 -1.87
C LYS A 44 2.25 -20.36 -1.30
N PHE A 45 3.46 -20.87 -1.09
CA PHE A 45 4.61 -20.03 -0.70
C PHE A 45 4.94 -19.02 -1.81
N LEU A 46 5.04 -19.44 -3.06
CA LEU A 46 5.31 -18.53 -4.18
C LEU A 46 4.23 -17.44 -4.34
N LEU A 47 2.95 -17.80 -4.20
CA LEU A 47 1.85 -16.82 -4.27
C LEU A 47 1.92 -15.78 -3.14
N VAL A 48 2.27 -16.21 -1.94
CA VAL A 48 2.46 -15.31 -0.79
C VAL A 48 3.69 -14.42 -1.01
N GLN A 49 4.80 -14.97 -1.51
CA GLN A 49 5.99 -14.19 -1.86
C GLN A 49 5.70 -13.14 -2.94
N PHE A 50 4.93 -13.49 -3.96
CA PHE A 50 4.50 -12.55 -4.99
C PHE A 50 3.56 -11.47 -4.43
N SER A 51 2.66 -11.85 -3.51
CA SER A 51 1.78 -10.88 -2.86
C SER A 51 2.57 -9.93 -1.95
N MET A 52 3.62 -10.42 -1.29
CA MET A 52 4.55 -9.60 -0.51
C MET A 52 5.33 -8.62 -1.40
N SER A 53 5.85 -9.05 -2.54
CA SER A 53 6.57 -8.15 -3.44
C SER A 53 5.67 -7.02 -3.96
N GLN A 54 4.38 -7.29 -4.19
CA GLN A 54 3.41 -6.24 -4.53
C GLN A 54 3.19 -5.25 -3.38
N VAL A 55 3.03 -5.74 -2.15
CA VAL A 55 2.87 -4.87 -0.97
C VAL A 55 4.11 -3.99 -0.77
N THR A 56 5.31 -4.53 -0.94
CA THR A 56 6.55 -3.74 -0.86
C THR A 56 6.60 -2.65 -1.92
N GLN A 57 6.34 -2.99 -3.19
CA GLN A 57 6.33 -2.02 -4.30
C GLN A 57 5.30 -0.89 -4.09
N ILE A 58 4.09 -1.25 -3.63
CA ILE A 58 3.06 -0.25 -3.33
C ILE A 58 3.49 0.63 -2.15
N GLY A 59 4.12 0.04 -1.12
CA GLY A 59 4.64 0.77 0.04
C GLY A 59 5.72 1.79 -0.34
N GLU A 60 6.65 1.42 -1.22
CA GLU A 60 7.67 2.33 -1.75
C GLU A 60 7.04 3.50 -2.54
N SER A 61 6.05 3.21 -3.39
CA SER A 61 5.33 4.25 -4.13
C SER A 61 4.62 5.25 -3.20
N ILE A 62 3.98 4.76 -2.14
CA ILE A 62 3.36 5.60 -1.10
C ILE A 62 4.43 6.44 -0.37
N SER A 63 5.55 5.83 0.01
CA SER A 63 6.66 6.52 0.68
C SER A 63 7.19 7.68 -0.19
N ASN A 64 7.41 7.43 -1.48
CA ASN A 64 7.84 8.44 -2.43
C ASN A 64 6.81 9.57 -2.58
N MET A 65 5.52 9.24 -2.61
CA MET A 65 4.44 10.23 -2.66
C MET A 65 4.41 11.10 -1.40
N ILE A 66 4.60 10.52 -0.20
CA ILE A 66 4.69 11.26 1.06
C ILE A 66 5.88 12.23 1.03
N GLN A 67 7.04 11.78 0.56
CA GLN A 67 8.22 12.63 0.44
C GLN A 67 7.98 13.82 -0.50
N GLN A 68 7.29 13.61 -1.63
CA GLN A 68 6.92 14.68 -2.55
C GLN A 68 5.94 15.66 -1.90
N VAL A 69 4.91 15.18 -1.20
CA VAL A 69 3.95 16.04 -0.47
C VAL A 69 4.65 16.88 0.60
N ASN A 70 5.54 16.27 1.39
CA ASN A 70 6.33 16.99 2.40
C ASN A 70 7.22 18.07 1.77
N THR A 71 7.80 17.79 0.60
CA THR A 71 8.60 18.78 -0.14
C THR A 71 7.75 19.97 -0.57
N VAL A 72 6.55 19.72 -1.12
CA VAL A 72 5.61 20.79 -1.51
C VAL A 72 5.16 21.60 -0.31
N ILE A 73 4.80 20.96 0.82
CA ILE A 73 4.42 21.64 2.06
C ILE A 73 5.56 22.52 2.57
N ASN A 74 6.78 21.99 2.66
CA ASN A 74 7.94 22.74 3.13
C ASN A 74 8.23 23.95 2.23
N ASN A 75 8.10 23.80 0.91
CA ASN A 75 8.27 24.92 -0.02
C ASN A 75 7.15 25.96 0.13
N ALA A 76 5.91 25.53 0.33
CA ALA A 76 4.78 26.43 0.56
C ALA A 76 4.93 27.22 1.86
N VAL A 77 5.29 26.56 2.97
CA VAL A 77 5.54 27.22 4.27
C VAL A 77 6.70 28.21 4.15
N ARG A 78 7.82 27.83 3.52
CA ARG A 78 8.95 28.73 3.29
C ARG A 78 8.58 29.96 2.46
N ASN A 79 7.69 29.82 1.49
CA ASN A 79 7.21 30.93 0.68
C ASN A 79 6.18 31.81 1.40
N GLN A 80 5.50 31.30 2.44
CA GLN A 80 4.59 32.08 3.28
C GLN A 80 5.30 32.85 4.40
N SER A 81 6.51 32.45 4.78
CA SER A 81 7.35 33.14 5.77
C SER A 81 8.19 34.29 5.18
N LYS A 82 8.03 34.59 3.88
CA LYS A 82 8.58 35.76 3.19
C LYS A 82 7.47 36.76 2.91
#